data_AF-A0A6L9EUB6-F1
#
_entry.id   AF-A0A6L9EUB6-F1
#
_cell.length_a   1.000
_cell.length_b   1.000
_cell.length_c   1.000
_cell.angle_alpha   90.00
_cell.angle_beta   90.00
_cell.angle_gamma   90.00
#
_symmetry.space_group_name_H-M   'P 1'
#
loop_
_entity.id
_entity.type
_entity.pdbx_description
1 polymer ?
#
loop_
_entity_poly.entity_id
_entity_poly.type
_entity_poly.pdbx_seq_one_letter_code
_entity_poly.pdbx_strand_id
1 'polypeptide(L)'
;MGIGATPTTTLIRVNAAMLFASRYLEVKDYSEKVIDNYWTITGYFNSLRILGGAATQILDDVQSRFHYLCDTKFKNIYPGVDGRKQYTNVKELTSRMNNNEINEVIQIGMKKGYKKDDHEFNENEVYSFILASNMISVGVDVGRLGAMIVAGQPKTNSEYIQASSRVGRDNPGIVITAYNPTYSRDRSHYEQFLRYHSALYNYVEATSLTPFSDRARDRGLHALFVTLCRYLIPDLKHDEDAGNFDSHNKLVKKIEQIIYDYVEKVDPEEAEYVKKELKIIEKEWEDQTAGKLYYHKYNYDKNLLKPDIDEDRFRTMNSMRNVDAQAGIFLLGRRDNLDESRE
;
A
#
# COMPACT_ATOMS: atom_id res chain seq x y z
N MET A 1 -23.24 26.66 4.99
CA MET A 1 -22.14 26.34 5.93
C MET A 1 -21.60 27.66 6.46
N GLY A 2 -21.49 27.81 7.79
CA GLY A 2 -20.95 29.04 8.39
C GLY A 2 -19.48 29.26 7.99
N ILE A 3 -19.06 30.53 7.97
CA ILE A 3 -17.69 30.95 7.65
C ILE A 3 -16.72 30.20 8.60
N GLY A 4 -15.77 29.46 8.03
CA GLY A 4 -14.73 28.75 8.80
C GLY A 4 -15.10 27.36 9.34
N ALA A 5 -16.22 26.77 8.90
CA ALA A 5 -16.62 25.39 9.26
C ALA A 5 -16.56 24.44 8.04
N THR A 6 -15.38 24.36 7.40
CA THR A 6 -15.13 23.42 6.29
C THR A 6 -14.30 22.21 6.76
N PRO A 7 -14.37 21.07 6.04
CA PRO A 7 -13.53 19.91 6.35
C PRO A 7 -12.04 20.24 6.35
N THR A 8 -11.63 21.11 5.41
CA THR A 8 -10.27 21.65 5.31
C THR A 8 -9.88 22.39 6.60
N THR A 9 -10.71 23.32 7.07
CA THR A 9 -10.43 24.06 8.31
C THR A 9 -10.35 23.14 9.52
N THR A 10 -11.18 22.09 9.58
CA THR A 10 -11.11 21.07 10.64
C THR A 10 -9.77 20.34 10.60
N LEU A 11 -9.34 19.84 9.43
CA LEU A 11 -8.06 19.15 9.29
C LEU A 11 -6.88 20.04 9.68
N ILE A 12 -6.85 21.31 9.24
CA ILE A 12 -5.80 22.27 9.61
C ILE A 12 -5.74 22.44 11.14
N ARG A 13 -6.90 22.64 11.79
CA ARG A 13 -6.96 22.85 13.24
C ARG A 13 -6.55 21.62 14.03
N VAL A 14 -6.97 20.43 13.61
CA VAL A 14 -6.61 19.16 14.27
C VAL A 14 -5.11 18.90 14.12
N ASN A 15 -4.56 19.00 12.91
CA ASN A 15 -3.12 18.84 12.68
C ASN A 15 -2.29 19.84 13.48
N ALA A 16 -2.66 21.13 13.48
CA ALA A 16 -1.93 22.15 14.22
C ALA A 16 -2.00 21.95 15.75
N ALA A 17 -3.15 21.52 16.28
CA ALA A 17 -3.28 21.20 17.70
C ALA A 17 -2.48 19.96 18.09
N MET A 18 -2.46 18.94 17.23
CA MET A 18 -1.68 17.72 17.45
C MET A 18 -0.17 17.98 17.37
N LEU A 19 0.26 18.82 16.41
CA LEU A 19 1.63 19.30 16.31
C LEU A 19 2.03 20.12 17.54
N PHE A 20 1.16 21.02 18.01
CA PHE A 20 1.42 21.75 19.25
C PHE A 20 1.62 20.79 20.42
N ALA A 21 0.69 19.85 20.61
CA ALA A 21 0.74 18.90 21.72
C ALA A 21 2.00 18.04 21.69
N SER A 22 2.42 17.55 20.51
CA SER A 22 3.63 16.73 20.39
C SER A 22 4.90 17.50 20.70
N ARG A 23 5.02 18.75 20.22
CA ARG A 23 6.18 19.62 20.54
C ARG A 23 6.17 20.10 21.99
N TYR A 24 5.01 20.21 22.61
CA TYR A 24 4.93 20.57 24.03
C TYR A 24 5.51 19.49 24.96
N LEU A 25 5.57 18.23 24.52
CA LEU A 25 6.23 17.15 25.27
C LEU A 25 7.73 17.43 25.48
N GLU A 26 8.39 18.01 24.47
CA GLU A 26 9.80 18.43 24.56
C GLU A 26 9.98 19.54 25.60
N VAL A 27 9.09 20.54 25.59
CA VAL A 27 9.11 21.66 26.57
C VAL A 27 8.88 21.16 28.00
N LYS A 28 8.10 20.09 28.15
CA LYS A 28 7.85 19.44 29.44
C LYS A 28 8.94 18.45 29.87
N ASP A 29 10.01 18.33 29.09
CA ASP A 29 11.16 17.46 29.36
C ASP A 29 10.75 15.99 29.59
N TYR A 30 9.76 15.51 28.82
CA TYR A 30 9.47 14.08 28.75
C TYR A 30 10.66 13.32 28.15
N SER A 31 10.73 12.01 28.43
CA SER A 31 11.79 11.18 27.86
C SER A 31 11.72 11.15 26.33
N GLU A 32 12.87 10.98 25.67
CA GLU A 32 12.95 10.91 24.20
C GLU A 32 12.00 9.87 23.62
N LYS A 33 11.84 8.72 24.28
CA LYS A 33 10.90 7.66 23.87
C LYS A 33 9.45 8.15 23.82
N VAL A 34 9.03 8.96 24.80
CA VAL A 34 7.67 9.51 24.84
C VAL A 34 7.49 10.59 23.78
N ILE A 35 8.49 11.45 23.60
CA ILE A 35 8.48 12.50 22.57
C ILE A 35 8.41 11.86 21.18
N ASP A 36 9.29 10.90 20.90
CA ASP A 36 9.36 10.16 19.64
C ASP A 36 8.03 9.51 19.26
N ASN A 37 7.35 8.90 20.24
CA ASN A 37 6.06 8.24 20.02
C ASN A 37 5.01 9.17 19.38
N TYR A 38 5.03 10.46 19.72
CA TYR A 38 4.09 11.44 19.18
C TYR A 38 4.74 12.43 18.21
N TRP A 39 6.04 12.30 17.91
CA TRP A 39 6.78 13.27 17.11
C TRP A 39 6.30 13.29 15.66
N THR A 40 6.10 12.11 15.09
CA THR A 40 5.64 11.92 13.71
C THR A 40 4.12 11.75 13.70
N ILE A 41 3.43 12.72 13.07
CA ILE A 41 1.97 12.70 12.92
C ILE A 41 1.60 12.01 11.61
N THR A 42 0.89 10.89 11.71
CA THR A 42 0.47 10.11 10.54
C THR A 42 -0.89 10.59 10.04
N GLY A 43 -0.99 11.10 8.82
CA GLY A 43 -2.26 11.44 8.18
C GLY A 43 -2.70 10.33 7.22
N TYR A 44 -3.86 9.73 7.45
CA TYR A 44 -4.47 8.76 6.53
C TYR A 44 -5.51 9.42 5.63
N PHE A 45 -5.43 9.18 4.32
CA PHE A 45 -6.30 9.78 3.32
C PHE A 45 -6.87 8.77 2.32
N ASN A 46 -8.18 8.81 2.12
CA ASN A 46 -8.91 7.89 1.23
C ASN A 46 -8.71 8.17 -0.27
N SER A 47 -8.08 9.29 -0.62
CA SER A 47 -7.80 9.66 -2.01
C SER A 47 -6.52 10.47 -2.12
N LEU A 48 -5.78 10.23 -3.21
CA LEU A 48 -4.55 10.96 -3.51
C LEU A 48 -4.78 12.46 -3.70
N ARG A 49 -5.98 12.86 -4.19
CA ARG A 49 -6.33 14.27 -4.33
C ARG A 49 -6.41 14.98 -2.98
N ILE A 50 -7.06 14.38 -1.99
CA ILE A 50 -7.17 14.96 -0.65
C ILE A 50 -5.79 14.95 0.02
N LEU A 51 -5.02 13.88 -0.16
CA LEU A 51 -3.65 13.77 0.35
C LEU A 51 -2.76 14.91 -0.17
N GLY A 52 -2.73 15.12 -1.49
CA GLY A 52 -1.91 16.19 -2.09
C GLY A 52 -2.34 17.58 -1.62
N GLY A 53 -3.65 17.82 -1.48
CA GLY A 53 -4.15 19.08 -0.91
C GLY A 53 -3.75 19.26 0.56
N ALA A 54 -3.76 18.18 1.35
CA ALA A 54 -3.34 18.21 2.74
C ALA A 54 -1.83 18.42 2.89
N ALA A 55 -1.02 17.88 1.97
CA ALA A 55 0.43 18.12 1.94
C ALA A 55 0.75 19.61 1.81
N THR A 56 0.11 20.30 0.86
CA THR A 56 0.24 21.76 0.72
C THR A 56 -0.23 22.50 1.98
N GLN A 57 -1.37 22.11 2.55
CA GLN A 57 -1.89 22.75 3.78
C GLN A 57 -0.98 22.57 4.98
N ILE A 58 -0.28 21.43 5.09
CA ILE A 58 0.65 21.17 6.19
C ILE A 58 1.86 22.08 6.14
N LEU A 59 2.34 22.40 4.93
CA LEU A 59 3.50 23.27 4.73
C LEU A 59 3.19 24.74 5.00
N ASP A 60 1.92 25.16 4.87
CA ASP A 60 1.53 26.57 5.03
C ASP A 60 0.49 26.77 6.17
N ASP A 61 -0.77 26.41 5.93
CA ASP A 61 -1.89 26.68 6.86
C ASP A 61 -1.69 26.08 8.26
N VAL A 62 -1.16 24.85 8.34
CA VAL A 62 -0.91 24.17 9.63
C VAL A 62 0.23 24.85 10.36
N GLN A 63 1.31 25.26 9.69
CA GLN A 63 2.42 25.99 10.32
C GLN A 63 1.93 27.34 10.84
N SER A 64 1.20 28.09 10.01
CA SER A 64 0.58 29.36 10.39
C SER A 64 -0.37 29.21 11.57
N ARG A 65 -1.17 28.14 11.59
CA ARG A 65 -2.08 27.86 12.71
C ARG A 65 -1.34 27.43 13.97
N PHE A 66 -0.27 26.63 13.85
CA PHE A 66 0.60 26.24 14.96
C PHE A 66 1.25 27.46 15.61
N HIS A 67 1.81 28.36 14.79
CA HIS A 67 2.37 29.64 15.24
C HIS A 67 1.33 30.46 16.01
N TYR A 68 0.14 30.65 15.43
CA TYR A 68 -0.96 31.35 16.09
C TYR A 68 -1.34 30.71 17.44
N LEU A 69 -1.39 29.37 17.53
CA LEU A 69 -1.71 28.68 18.78
C LEU A 69 -0.66 28.96 19.86
N CYS A 70 0.62 28.93 19.52
CA CYS A 70 1.72 29.24 20.44
C CYS A 70 1.64 30.67 20.97
N ASP A 71 1.39 31.64 20.08
CA ASP A 71 1.48 33.07 20.43
C ASP A 71 0.20 33.66 21.03
N THR A 72 -0.93 32.94 20.91
CA THR A 72 -2.22 33.42 21.42
C THR A 72 -2.86 32.44 22.39
N LYS A 73 -3.56 31.42 21.88
CA LYS A 73 -4.45 30.55 22.66
C LYS A 73 -3.73 29.78 23.75
N PHE A 74 -2.52 29.31 23.47
CA PHE A 74 -1.76 28.45 24.38
C PHE A 74 -0.61 29.16 25.07
N LYS A 75 -0.29 30.41 24.69
CA LYS A 75 0.81 31.20 25.25
C LYS A 75 0.87 31.18 26.78
N ASN A 76 -0.27 31.39 27.44
CA ASN A 76 -0.34 31.49 28.90
C ASN A 76 -0.67 30.16 29.59
N ILE A 77 -1.26 29.20 28.88
CA ILE A 77 -1.75 27.93 29.44
C ILE A 77 -0.68 26.83 29.29
N TYR A 78 -0.01 26.80 28.15
CA TYR A 78 1.02 25.84 27.77
C TYR A 78 2.25 26.59 27.20
N PRO A 79 2.96 27.37 28.03
CA PRO A 79 4.06 28.22 27.57
C PRO A 79 5.30 27.41 27.15
N GLY A 80 6.13 27.97 26.28
CA GLY A 80 7.49 27.49 25.99
C GLY A 80 7.68 26.79 24.65
N VAL A 81 6.62 26.52 23.89
CA VAL A 81 6.74 26.04 22.50
C VAL A 81 7.11 27.21 21.59
N ASP A 82 8.21 27.09 20.82
CA ASP A 82 8.59 28.12 19.85
C ASP A 82 7.75 28.00 18.57
N GLY A 83 6.75 28.87 18.44
CA GLY A 83 5.88 28.94 17.28
C GLY A 83 6.58 29.37 15.98
N ARG A 84 7.84 29.83 16.03
CA ARG A 84 8.60 30.24 14.83
C ARG A 84 9.32 29.06 14.16
N LYS A 85 9.52 27.96 14.89
CA LYS A 85 10.07 26.73 14.30
C LYS A 85 9.08 26.16 13.28
N GLN A 86 9.59 25.80 12.11
CA GLN A 86 8.81 25.15 11.05
C GLN A 86 9.05 23.65 11.07
N TYR A 87 7.96 22.89 10.92
CA TYR A 87 7.96 21.43 10.91
C TYR A 87 7.54 20.94 9.53
N THR A 88 8.42 21.14 8.55
CA THR A 88 8.16 20.94 7.12
C THR A 88 8.71 19.62 6.57
N ASN A 89 9.34 18.80 7.42
CA ASN A 89 9.76 17.45 7.05
C ASN A 89 8.54 16.52 6.93
N VAL A 90 7.92 16.53 5.75
CA VAL A 90 6.70 15.80 5.40
C VAL A 90 7.03 14.75 4.34
N LYS A 91 6.57 13.51 4.54
CA LYS A 91 6.70 12.46 3.52
C LYS A 91 5.35 11.91 3.09
N GLU A 92 5.13 11.84 1.79
CA GLU A 92 3.98 11.17 1.20
C GLU A 92 4.29 9.68 0.96
N LEU A 93 3.35 8.80 1.32
CA LEU A 93 3.40 7.37 1.05
C LEU A 93 2.18 6.98 0.22
N THR A 94 2.35 6.97 -1.10
CA THR A 94 1.26 6.78 -2.06
C THR A 94 1.53 5.65 -3.03
N SER A 95 0.47 5.15 -3.68
CA SER A 95 0.58 4.10 -4.70
C SER A 95 1.29 4.55 -5.98
N ARG A 96 1.69 5.83 -6.11
CA ARG A 96 2.47 6.34 -7.24
C ARG A 96 3.97 6.12 -7.08
N MET A 97 4.42 5.83 -5.86
CA MET A 97 5.83 5.56 -5.57
C MET A 97 6.21 4.16 -6.05
N ASN A 98 7.45 4.00 -6.48
CA ASN A 98 7.96 2.68 -6.83
C ASN A 98 8.28 1.87 -5.55
N ASN A 99 8.41 0.54 -5.69
CA ASN A 99 8.64 -0.35 -4.54
C ASN A 99 9.92 -0.02 -3.77
N ASN A 100 10.97 0.47 -4.44
CA ASN A 100 12.24 0.81 -3.80
C ASN A 100 12.07 2.05 -2.91
N GLU A 101 11.42 3.09 -3.41
CA GLU A 101 11.10 4.30 -2.64
C GLU A 101 10.20 4.00 -1.45
N ILE A 102 9.19 3.15 -1.63
CA ILE A 102 8.29 2.71 -0.55
C ILE A 102 9.10 2.01 0.54
N ASN A 103 9.97 1.06 0.15
CA ASN A 103 10.81 0.33 1.10
C ASN A 103 11.80 1.24 1.81
N GLU A 104 12.41 2.21 1.11
CA GLU A 104 13.31 3.19 1.71
C GLU A 104 12.60 4.04 2.76
N VAL A 105 11.42 4.58 2.43
CA VAL A 105 10.62 5.35 3.39
C VAL A 105 10.27 4.51 4.61
N ILE A 106 9.77 3.29 4.41
CA ILE A 106 9.31 2.45 5.52
C ILE A 106 10.47 1.94 6.38
N GLN A 107 11.50 1.37 5.77
CA GLN A 107 12.56 0.67 6.50
C GLN A 107 13.62 1.62 7.03
N ILE A 108 13.86 2.75 6.36
CA ILE A 108 14.89 3.71 6.75
C ILE A 108 14.23 4.93 7.35
N GLY A 109 13.37 5.63 6.60
CA GLY A 109 12.81 6.92 7.03
C GLY A 109 11.90 6.82 8.27
N MET A 110 10.93 5.92 8.25
CA MET A 110 9.91 5.82 9.30
C MET A 110 10.46 5.18 10.58
N LYS A 111 11.52 4.37 10.52
CA LYS A 111 12.16 3.78 11.70
C LYS A 111 13.08 4.75 12.43
N LYS A 112 13.49 5.86 11.80
CA LYS A 112 14.23 6.94 12.47
C LYS A 112 13.33 7.64 13.46
N GLY A 113 13.73 7.63 14.73
CA GLY A 113 13.02 8.31 15.81
C GLY A 113 13.64 9.66 16.17
N TYR A 114 12.91 10.44 16.96
CA TYR A 114 13.37 11.70 17.53
C TYR A 114 14.57 11.50 18.49
N LYS A 115 15.52 12.44 18.44
CA LYS A 115 16.65 12.57 19.37
C LYS A 115 16.87 14.04 19.70
N LYS A 116 17.18 14.34 20.97
CA LYS A 116 17.29 15.72 21.46
C LYS A 116 18.49 16.47 20.84
N ASP A 117 19.57 15.77 20.51
CA ASP A 117 20.81 16.36 19.97
C ASP A 117 20.82 16.57 18.43
N ASP A 118 19.73 16.20 17.74
CA ASP A 118 19.60 16.31 16.28
C ASP A 118 19.14 17.73 15.91
N HIS A 119 20.03 18.72 16.08
CA HIS A 119 19.74 20.15 15.88
C HIS A 119 20.16 20.69 14.50
N GLU A 120 20.76 19.87 13.64
CA GLU A 120 21.11 20.28 12.27
C GLU A 120 20.05 19.79 11.27
N PHE A 121 19.39 20.75 10.61
CA PHE A 121 18.48 20.50 9.48
C PHE A 121 19.25 19.71 8.41
N ASN A 122 18.98 18.41 8.32
CA ASN A 122 19.61 17.52 7.36
C ASN A 122 18.54 16.61 6.76
N GLU A 123 18.75 16.11 5.55
CA GLU A 123 17.88 15.15 4.85
C GLU A 123 17.68 13.83 5.64
N ASN A 124 18.42 13.67 6.75
CA ASN A 124 18.34 12.56 7.68
C ASN A 124 17.39 12.74 8.87
N GLU A 125 16.74 13.89 9.02
CA GLU A 125 15.90 14.23 10.17
C GLU A 125 14.60 13.40 10.25
N VAL A 126 14.08 13.20 11.47
CA VAL A 126 12.82 12.49 11.72
C VAL A 126 11.63 13.23 11.09
N TYR A 127 10.72 12.48 10.46
CA TYR A 127 9.52 13.07 9.85
C TYR A 127 8.61 13.73 10.91
N SER A 128 8.18 14.95 10.63
CA SER A 128 7.12 15.60 11.39
C SER A 128 5.75 15.09 10.97
N PHE A 129 5.56 14.82 9.67
CA PHE A 129 4.32 14.27 9.13
C PHE A 129 4.58 13.15 8.13
N ILE A 130 3.74 12.13 8.16
CA ILE A 130 3.66 11.10 7.12
C ILE A 130 2.24 11.09 6.60
N LEU A 131 2.06 11.37 5.31
CA LEU A 131 0.75 11.41 4.66
C LEU A 131 0.61 10.17 3.79
N ALA A 132 -0.32 9.30 4.15
CA ALA A 132 -0.46 8.01 3.50
C ALA A 132 -1.89 7.74 3.04
N SER A 133 -2.01 6.95 1.99
CA SER A 133 -3.24 6.24 1.64
C SER A 133 -3.18 4.80 2.16
N ASN A 134 -3.89 3.87 1.52
CA ASN A 134 -3.85 2.43 1.79
C ASN A 134 -2.42 1.85 1.83
N MET A 135 -1.39 2.53 1.30
CA MET A 135 -0.01 2.05 1.36
C MET A 135 0.52 1.87 2.80
N ILE A 136 0.01 2.62 3.78
CA ILE A 136 0.41 2.40 5.18
C ILE A 136 -0.20 1.13 5.78
N SER A 137 -1.33 0.66 5.23
CA SER A 137 -2.05 -0.50 5.77
C SER A 137 -1.39 -1.83 5.37
N VAL A 138 -0.48 -1.84 4.40
CA VAL A 138 0.16 -3.05 3.85
C VAL A 138 1.58 -3.23 4.42
N GLY A 139 1.75 -4.19 5.34
CA GLY A 139 3.07 -4.75 5.70
C GLY A 139 4.11 -3.80 6.31
N VAL A 140 3.76 -2.55 6.62
CA VAL A 140 4.64 -1.57 7.28
C VAL A 140 4.78 -1.91 8.76
N ASP A 141 5.96 -2.37 9.17
CA ASP A 141 6.27 -2.62 10.58
C ASP A 141 7.12 -1.49 11.18
N VAL A 142 6.42 -0.49 11.69
CA VAL A 142 7.01 0.67 12.37
C VAL A 142 6.29 0.84 13.70
N GLY A 143 6.80 0.20 14.75
CA GLY A 143 6.14 0.16 16.05
C GLY A 143 6.14 1.47 16.85
N ARG A 144 7.01 2.43 16.48
CA ARG A 144 7.18 3.71 17.21
C ARG A 144 6.08 4.75 16.98
N LEU A 145 5.22 4.59 15.98
CA LEU A 145 4.23 5.63 15.64
C LEU A 145 3.05 5.59 16.64
N GLY A 146 2.84 6.69 17.35
CA GLY A 146 1.80 6.84 18.37
C GLY A 146 0.71 7.85 18.03
N ALA A 147 0.79 8.53 16.88
CA ALA A 147 -0.10 9.63 16.50
C ALA A 147 -0.67 9.46 15.08
N MET A 148 -2.00 9.39 14.94
CA MET A 148 -2.69 9.34 13.65
C MET A 148 -3.90 10.27 13.55
N ILE A 149 -4.08 10.88 12.38
CA ILE A 149 -5.30 11.56 11.96
C ILE A 149 -5.85 10.83 10.73
N VAL A 150 -7.11 10.38 10.80
CA VAL A 150 -7.81 9.73 9.68
C VAL A 150 -8.76 10.73 9.05
N ALA A 151 -8.49 11.14 7.80
CA ALA A 151 -9.27 12.13 7.07
C ALA A 151 -10.45 11.47 6.33
N GLY A 152 -11.62 11.52 6.96
CA GLY A 152 -12.86 10.89 6.51
C GLY A 152 -12.89 9.38 6.71
N GLN A 153 -14.06 8.75 6.56
CA GLN A 153 -14.17 7.30 6.72
C GLN A 153 -13.51 6.58 5.53
N PRO A 154 -12.60 5.60 5.75
CA PRO A 154 -12.07 4.73 4.70
C PRO A 154 -13.13 4.01 3.89
N LYS A 155 -12.74 3.48 2.72
CA LYS A 155 -13.73 2.84 1.83
C LYS A 155 -14.32 1.58 2.43
N THR A 156 -13.50 0.81 3.13
CA THR A 156 -13.90 -0.42 3.81
C THR A 156 -13.55 -0.35 5.29
N ASN A 157 -14.28 -1.09 6.11
CA ASN A 157 -14.00 -1.21 7.54
C ASN A 157 -12.69 -1.97 7.78
N SER A 158 -12.39 -2.96 6.93
CA SER A 158 -11.10 -3.65 6.92
C SER A 158 -9.93 -2.68 6.77
N GLU A 159 -10.02 -1.75 5.81
CA GLU A 159 -8.99 -0.73 5.56
C GLU A 159 -8.84 0.22 6.75
N TYR A 160 -9.95 0.66 7.36
CA TYR A 160 -9.93 1.48 8.56
C TYR A 160 -9.21 0.79 9.73
N ILE A 161 -9.52 -0.47 10.00
CA ILE A 161 -8.87 -1.27 11.05
C ILE A 161 -7.38 -1.43 10.75
N GLN A 162 -7.03 -1.80 9.52
CA GLN A 162 -5.64 -2.04 9.12
C GLN A 162 -4.80 -0.77 9.15
N ALA A 163 -5.38 0.40 8.82
CA ALA A 163 -4.70 1.68 8.88
C ALA A 163 -4.54 2.15 10.33
N SER A 164 -5.64 2.22 11.10
CA SER A 164 -5.62 2.73 12.48
C SER A 164 -4.78 1.87 13.42
N SER A 165 -4.73 0.54 13.21
CA SER A 165 -3.86 -0.38 13.97
C SER A 165 -2.36 -0.27 13.67
N ARG A 166 -1.94 0.63 12.76
CA ARG A 166 -0.52 0.95 12.52
C ARG A 166 0.04 1.89 13.58
N VAL A 167 -0.83 2.54 14.34
CA VAL A 167 -0.44 3.44 15.41
C VAL A 167 -0.78 2.84 16.76
N GLY A 168 0.11 3.03 17.74
CA GLY A 168 -0.09 2.55 19.10
C GLY A 168 0.21 1.06 19.29
N ARG A 169 1.19 0.51 18.55
CA ARG A 169 1.58 -0.91 18.64
C ARG A 169 2.47 -1.21 19.83
N ASP A 170 3.62 -0.52 19.90
CA ASP A 170 4.62 -0.76 20.96
C ASP A 170 4.37 0.11 22.19
N ASN A 171 3.58 1.18 22.02
CA ASN A 171 3.29 2.18 23.05
C ASN A 171 1.83 2.67 22.88
N PRO A 172 1.23 3.36 23.87
CA PRO A 172 -0.10 3.94 23.72
C PRO A 172 -0.20 4.89 22.52
N GLY A 173 -1.21 4.68 21.68
CA GLY A 173 -1.49 5.50 20.50
C GLY A 173 -2.74 6.36 20.65
N ILE A 174 -2.79 7.45 19.89
CA ILE A 174 -3.99 8.28 19.69
C ILE A 174 -4.33 8.36 18.21
N VAL A 175 -5.59 8.04 17.90
CA VAL A 175 -6.15 8.13 16.55
C VAL A 175 -7.31 9.11 16.56
N ILE A 176 -7.27 10.14 15.72
CA ILE A 176 -8.31 11.14 15.58
C ILE A 176 -8.97 10.99 14.21
N THR A 177 -10.25 10.61 14.18
CA THR A 177 -11.03 10.55 12.94
C THR A 177 -11.70 11.90 12.64
N ALA A 178 -11.28 12.55 11.56
CA ALA A 178 -11.84 13.82 11.10
C ALA A 178 -12.85 13.56 9.96
N TYR A 179 -14.12 13.42 10.30
CA TYR A 179 -15.20 13.16 9.34
C TYR A 179 -15.62 14.41 8.56
N ASN A 180 -15.92 14.24 7.28
CA ASN A 180 -16.46 15.30 6.44
C ASN A 180 -17.99 15.39 6.56
N PRO A 181 -18.57 16.47 7.12
CA PRO A 181 -20.01 16.61 7.26
C PRO A 181 -20.77 16.71 5.93
N THR A 182 -20.11 17.00 4.81
CA THR A 182 -20.75 17.04 3.49
C THR A 182 -20.96 15.64 2.90
N TYR A 183 -20.30 14.62 3.43
CA TYR A 183 -20.44 13.23 2.99
C TYR A 183 -21.39 12.48 3.92
N SER A 184 -22.50 11.98 3.36
CA SER A 184 -23.51 11.23 4.12
C SER A 184 -22.94 10.03 4.86
N ARG A 185 -21.95 9.33 4.25
CA ARG A 185 -21.25 8.20 4.87
C ARG A 185 -20.51 8.62 6.15
N ASP A 186 -19.69 9.67 6.05
CA ASP A 186 -18.92 10.21 7.16
C ASP A 186 -19.83 10.69 8.29
N ARG A 187 -20.95 11.33 7.96
CA ARG A 187 -21.96 11.74 8.95
C ARG A 187 -22.56 10.54 9.69
N SER A 188 -22.93 9.48 8.96
CA SER A 188 -23.45 8.24 9.55
C SER A 188 -22.45 7.60 10.51
N HIS A 189 -21.17 7.52 10.12
CA HIS A 189 -20.11 7.01 11.00
C HIS A 189 -19.87 7.88 12.22
N TYR A 190 -19.92 9.22 12.08
CA TYR A 190 -19.80 10.13 13.20
C TYR A 190 -20.95 9.95 14.21
N GLU A 191 -22.20 9.90 13.73
CA GLU A 191 -23.39 9.71 14.57
C GLU A 191 -23.39 8.37 15.32
N GLN A 192 -22.78 7.34 14.74
CA GLN A 192 -22.73 5.99 15.29
C GLN A 192 -21.36 5.63 15.89
N PHE A 193 -20.45 6.59 16.05
CA PHE A 193 -19.02 6.34 16.28
C PHE A 193 -18.74 5.35 17.41
N LEU A 194 -19.39 5.53 18.58
CA LEU A 194 -19.20 4.65 19.73
C LEU A 194 -19.72 3.23 19.48
N ARG A 195 -20.90 3.10 18.86
CA ARG A 195 -21.47 1.79 18.53
C ARG A 195 -20.62 1.06 17.49
N TYR A 196 -20.20 1.79 16.46
CA TYR A 196 -19.32 1.29 15.41
C TYR A 196 -18.00 0.77 15.99
N HIS A 197 -17.31 1.55 16.82
CA HIS A 197 -16.04 1.12 17.43
C HIS A 197 -16.19 -0.01 18.46
N SER A 198 -17.32 -0.07 19.18
CA SER A 198 -17.59 -1.15 20.14
C SER A 198 -17.83 -2.50 19.47
N ALA A 199 -18.23 -2.51 18.19
CA ALA A 199 -18.54 -3.70 17.41
C ALA A 199 -17.78 -3.74 16.07
N LEU A 200 -16.58 -3.16 16.04
CA LEU A 200 -15.84 -2.85 14.81
C LEU A 200 -15.66 -4.05 13.88
N TYR A 201 -15.35 -5.22 14.43
CA TYR A 201 -15.16 -6.47 13.68
C TYR A 201 -16.44 -7.02 13.04
N ASN A 202 -17.62 -6.70 13.58
CA ASN A 202 -18.89 -7.15 13.00
C ASN A 202 -19.20 -6.46 11.67
N TYR A 203 -18.56 -5.32 11.40
CA TYR A 203 -18.74 -4.55 10.19
C TYR A 203 -17.68 -4.84 9.12
N VAL A 204 -16.72 -5.73 9.39
CA VAL A 204 -15.73 -6.16 8.40
C VAL A 204 -16.45 -6.85 7.25
N GLU A 205 -16.25 -6.32 6.06
CA GLU A 205 -16.87 -6.85 4.85
C GLU A 205 -16.34 -8.27 4.58
N ALA A 206 -17.24 -9.22 4.33
CA ALA A 206 -16.84 -10.53 3.86
C ALA A 206 -16.28 -10.40 2.43
N THR A 207 -14.98 -10.65 2.25
CA THR A 207 -14.42 -10.78 0.91
C THR A 207 -14.89 -12.11 0.33
N SER A 208 -15.74 -12.07 -0.69
CA SER A 208 -16.09 -13.26 -1.45
C SER A 208 -14.85 -13.75 -2.20
N LEU A 209 -14.42 -14.97 -1.94
CA LEU A 209 -13.43 -15.65 -2.75
C LEU A 209 -14.17 -16.63 -3.65
N THR A 210 -13.93 -16.55 -4.97
CA THR A 210 -14.37 -17.56 -5.93
C THR A 210 -13.17 -18.43 -6.25
N PRO A 211 -13.04 -19.62 -5.64
CA PRO A 211 -11.93 -20.54 -5.91
C PRO A 211 -11.83 -20.81 -7.41
N PHE A 212 -10.60 -20.99 -7.89
CA PHE A 212 -10.32 -21.34 -9.28
C PHE A 212 -10.94 -20.43 -10.34
N SER A 213 -11.35 -19.18 -10.05
CA SER A 213 -11.82 -18.26 -11.08
C SER A 213 -10.86 -18.16 -12.28
N ASP A 214 -11.37 -17.89 -13.48
CA ASP A 214 -10.57 -17.80 -14.72
C ASP A 214 -9.27 -16.99 -14.55
N ARG A 215 -9.36 -15.83 -13.88
CA ARG A 215 -8.19 -14.96 -13.63
C ARG A 215 -7.19 -15.54 -12.64
N ALA A 216 -7.66 -16.31 -11.66
CA ALA A 216 -6.78 -17.00 -10.71
C ALA A 216 -6.02 -18.15 -11.40
N ARG A 217 -6.69 -18.89 -12.30
CA ARG A 217 -6.06 -19.96 -13.07
C ARG A 217 -5.06 -19.42 -14.08
N ASP A 218 -5.44 -18.40 -14.85
CA ASP A 218 -4.58 -17.72 -15.82
C ASP A 218 -3.27 -17.22 -15.19
N ARG A 219 -3.32 -16.76 -13.93
CA ARG A 219 -2.14 -16.21 -13.23
C ARG A 219 -1.30 -17.23 -12.47
N GLY A 220 -1.85 -18.38 -12.10
CA GLY A 220 -1.23 -19.25 -11.10
C GLY A 220 -1.17 -20.74 -11.44
N LEU A 221 -2.02 -21.23 -12.35
CA LEU A 221 -2.13 -22.66 -12.61
C LEU A 221 -0.86 -23.24 -13.24
N HIS A 222 -0.24 -22.51 -14.17
CA HIS A 222 1.03 -22.91 -14.78
C HIS A 222 2.15 -22.95 -13.75
N ALA A 223 2.25 -21.93 -12.89
CA ALA A 223 3.28 -21.86 -11.86
C ALA A 223 3.15 -23.01 -10.86
N LEU A 224 1.92 -23.35 -10.45
CA LEU A 224 1.64 -24.52 -9.62
C LEU A 224 2.08 -25.81 -10.29
N PHE A 225 1.65 -26.03 -11.54
CA PHE A 225 1.98 -27.23 -12.30
C PHE A 225 3.49 -27.40 -12.52
N VAL A 226 4.16 -26.34 -13.00
CA VAL A 226 5.61 -26.30 -13.21
C VAL A 226 6.35 -26.57 -11.90
N THR A 227 5.93 -25.98 -10.79
CA THR A 227 6.54 -26.19 -9.48
C THR A 227 6.42 -27.65 -9.05
N LEU A 228 5.23 -28.25 -9.16
CA LEU A 228 5.05 -29.66 -8.80
C LEU A 228 5.90 -30.58 -9.68
N CYS A 229 5.96 -30.34 -10.99
CA CYS A 229 6.82 -31.08 -11.91
C CYS A 229 8.30 -30.97 -11.50
N ARG A 230 8.78 -29.74 -11.28
CA ARG A 230 10.17 -29.48 -10.86
C ARG A 230 10.56 -30.17 -9.55
N TYR A 231 9.65 -30.20 -8.57
CA TYR A 231 9.96 -30.77 -7.26
C TYR A 231 9.75 -32.29 -7.17
N LEU A 232 8.86 -32.86 -7.98
CA LEU A 232 8.47 -34.27 -7.89
C LEU A 232 9.08 -35.15 -9.00
N ILE A 233 9.61 -34.57 -10.06
CA ILE A 233 10.26 -35.29 -11.17
C ILE A 233 11.77 -35.07 -11.06
N PRO A 234 12.57 -36.12 -10.77
CA PRO A 234 14.02 -35.99 -10.61
C PRO A 234 14.72 -35.33 -11.79
N ASP A 235 14.27 -35.62 -13.02
CA ASP A 235 14.85 -35.13 -14.27
C ASP A 235 14.48 -33.67 -14.62
N LEU A 236 13.71 -33.00 -13.75
CA LEU A 236 13.22 -31.62 -13.92
C LEU A 236 13.69 -30.70 -12.78
N LYS A 237 14.68 -31.11 -11.98
CA LYS A 237 14.97 -30.44 -10.70
C LYS A 237 15.77 -29.14 -10.87
N HIS A 238 16.77 -29.16 -11.74
CA HIS A 238 17.69 -28.04 -11.94
C HIS A 238 17.14 -27.02 -12.94
N ASP A 239 17.70 -25.81 -12.97
CA ASP A 239 17.17 -24.75 -13.83
C ASP A 239 17.28 -25.10 -15.31
N GLU A 240 18.35 -25.79 -15.71
CA GLU A 240 18.65 -26.29 -17.05
C GLU A 240 17.79 -27.47 -17.51
N ASP A 241 17.04 -28.08 -16.59
CA ASP A 241 16.29 -29.32 -16.85
C ASP A 241 14.89 -29.06 -17.41
N ALA A 242 14.45 -27.80 -17.51
CA ALA A 242 13.10 -27.47 -17.99
C ALA A 242 12.80 -28.00 -19.40
N GLY A 243 13.83 -28.23 -20.21
CA GLY A 243 13.71 -28.83 -21.55
C GLY A 243 13.51 -30.36 -21.56
N ASN A 244 13.69 -31.05 -20.43
CA ASN A 244 13.49 -32.49 -20.31
C ASN A 244 12.01 -32.86 -20.06
N PHE A 245 11.09 -31.90 -20.14
CA PHE A 245 9.68 -32.13 -19.90
C PHE A 245 9.09 -33.08 -20.95
N ASP A 246 8.31 -34.05 -20.49
CA ASP A 246 7.62 -35.04 -21.31
C ASP A 246 6.20 -35.23 -20.77
N SER A 247 5.20 -34.90 -21.61
CA SER A 247 3.77 -35.00 -21.27
C SER A 247 3.33 -36.45 -21.02
N HIS A 248 4.06 -37.43 -21.53
CA HIS A 248 3.77 -38.86 -21.39
C HIS A 248 4.37 -39.48 -20.12
N ASN A 249 5.18 -38.71 -19.38
CA ASN A 249 5.79 -39.18 -18.15
C ASN A 249 4.71 -39.52 -17.09
N LYS A 250 4.80 -40.72 -16.52
CA LYS A 250 3.86 -41.21 -15.48
C LYS A 250 3.78 -40.28 -14.27
N LEU A 251 4.89 -39.62 -13.91
CA LEU A 251 4.92 -38.66 -12.81
C LEU A 251 4.16 -37.38 -13.16
N VAL A 252 4.22 -36.91 -14.42
CA VAL A 252 3.41 -35.78 -14.89
C VAL A 252 1.92 -36.10 -14.76
N LYS A 253 1.49 -37.29 -15.21
CA LYS A 253 0.09 -37.74 -15.04
C LYS A 253 -0.35 -37.84 -13.58
N LYS A 254 0.57 -38.24 -12.68
CA LYS A 254 0.29 -38.26 -11.25
C LYS A 254 0.11 -36.84 -10.68
N ILE A 255 0.89 -35.88 -11.15
CA ILE A 255 0.79 -34.46 -10.74
C ILE A 255 -0.53 -33.85 -11.22
N GLU A 256 -0.92 -34.11 -12.47
CA GLU A 256 -2.23 -33.71 -12.98
C GLU A 256 -3.36 -34.21 -12.06
N GLN A 257 -3.31 -35.50 -11.69
CA GLN A 257 -4.32 -36.09 -10.82
C GLN A 257 -4.36 -35.43 -9.43
N ILE A 258 -3.21 -35.08 -8.85
CA ILE A 258 -3.15 -34.34 -7.57
C ILE A 258 -3.90 -33.00 -7.67
N ILE A 259 -3.71 -32.27 -8.78
CA ILE A 259 -4.39 -30.98 -8.99
C ILE A 259 -5.89 -31.22 -9.19
N TYR A 260 -6.28 -32.19 -10.03
CA TYR A 260 -7.69 -32.49 -10.28
C TYR A 260 -8.43 -32.93 -9.01
N ASP A 261 -7.85 -33.83 -8.22
CA ASP A 261 -8.43 -34.32 -6.97
C ASP A 261 -8.65 -33.18 -5.97
N TYR A 262 -7.74 -32.19 -5.95
CA TYR A 262 -7.89 -31.01 -5.10
C TYR A 262 -9.02 -30.09 -5.58
N VAL A 263 -9.10 -29.83 -6.88
CA VAL A 263 -10.17 -29.00 -7.46
C VAL A 263 -11.53 -29.66 -7.23
N GLU A 264 -11.67 -30.94 -7.55
CA GLU A 264 -12.91 -31.70 -7.36
C GLU A 264 -13.40 -31.66 -5.90
N LYS A 265 -12.47 -31.63 -4.93
CA LYS A 265 -12.82 -31.53 -3.51
C LYS A 265 -13.33 -30.15 -3.10
N VAL A 266 -12.82 -29.08 -3.73
CA VAL A 266 -13.09 -27.69 -3.32
C VAL A 266 -14.23 -27.08 -4.13
N ASP A 267 -14.20 -27.27 -5.45
CA ASP A 267 -15.19 -26.77 -6.40
C ASP A 267 -15.31 -27.71 -7.62
N PRO A 268 -16.21 -28.72 -7.58
CA PRO A 268 -16.41 -29.68 -8.65
C PRO A 268 -16.79 -29.05 -10.00
N GLU A 269 -17.47 -27.89 -9.99
CA GLU A 269 -17.92 -27.23 -11.23
C GLU A 269 -16.73 -26.70 -12.05
N GLU A 270 -15.63 -26.38 -11.39
CA GLU A 270 -14.40 -25.87 -12.01
C GLU A 270 -13.45 -26.97 -12.50
N ALA A 271 -13.69 -28.23 -12.14
CA ALA A 271 -12.78 -29.35 -12.43
C ALA A 271 -12.54 -29.55 -13.93
N GLU A 272 -13.59 -29.48 -14.75
CA GLU A 272 -13.48 -29.63 -16.21
C GLU A 272 -12.74 -28.46 -16.87
N TYR A 273 -12.88 -27.24 -16.33
CA TYR A 273 -12.18 -26.07 -16.83
C TYR A 273 -10.68 -26.14 -16.49
N VAL A 274 -10.35 -26.48 -15.24
CA VAL A 274 -8.94 -26.69 -14.81
C VAL A 274 -8.27 -27.81 -15.63
N LYS A 275 -8.97 -28.92 -15.89
CA LYS A 275 -8.46 -30.01 -16.76
C LYS A 275 -8.08 -29.52 -18.15
N LYS A 276 -8.99 -28.81 -18.81
CA LYS A 276 -8.73 -28.24 -20.15
C LYS A 276 -7.54 -27.30 -20.14
N GLU A 277 -7.48 -26.46 -19.11
CA GLU A 277 -6.43 -25.45 -18.99
C GLU A 277 -5.05 -26.06 -18.69
N LEU A 278 -4.98 -27.07 -17.83
CA LEU A 278 -3.75 -27.83 -17.58
C LEU A 278 -3.24 -28.54 -18.84
N LYS A 279 -4.13 -29.05 -19.69
CA LYS A 279 -3.74 -29.67 -20.97
C LYS A 279 -3.13 -28.65 -21.94
N ILE A 280 -3.62 -27.41 -21.92
CA ILE A 280 -3.03 -26.32 -22.72
C ILE A 280 -1.62 -26.00 -22.19
N ILE A 281 -1.46 -25.85 -20.88
CA ILE A 281 -0.16 -25.59 -20.24
C ILE A 281 0.85 -26.71 -20.54
N GLU A 282 0.42 -27.97 -20.41
CA GLU A 282 1.23 -29.15 -20.72
C GLU A 282 1.74 -29.11 -22.17
N LYS A 283 0.83 -28.86 -23.12
CA LYS A 283 1.18 -28.78 -24.54
C LYS A 283 2.13 -27.62 -24.83
N GLU A 284 1.86 -26.43 -24.31
CA GLU A 284 2.70 -25.26 -24.55
C GLU A 284 4.10 -25.41 -23.94
N TRP A 285 4.23 -26.07 -22.78
CA TRP A 285 5.54 -26.39 -22.22
C TRP A 285 6.26 -27.41 -23.13
N GLU A 286 5.59 -28.48 -23.54
CA GLU A 286 6.16 -29.50 -24.43
C GLU A 286 6.64 -28.88 -25.75
N ASP A 287 5.87 -27.99 -26.37
CA ASP A 287 6.26 -27.28 -27.59
C ASP A 287 7.54 -26.41 -27.40
N GLN A 288 7.78 -25.91 -26.18
CA GLN A 288 8.97 -25.11 -25.87
C GLN A 288 10.22 -25.95 -25.59
N THR A 289 10.11 -27.27 -25.39
CA THR A 289 11.24 -28.18 -25.10
C THR A 289 12.21 -28.34 -26.28
N ALA A 290 11.86 -27.88 -27.49
CA ALA A 290 12.71 -27.93 -28.66
C ALA A 290 13.99 -27.07 -28.49
N GLY A 291 15.06 -27.66 -27.96
CA GLY A 291 16.33 -27.00 -27.67
C GLY A 291 16.54 -26.68 -26.18
N LYS A 292 17.62 -25.97 -25.85
CA LYS A 292 17.97 -25.71 -24.44
C LYS A 292 16.99 -24.73 -23.81
N LEU A 293 16.24 -25.18 -22.79
CA LEU A 293 15.23 -24.41 -22.07
C LEU A 293 15.58 -24.40 -20.59
N TYR A 294 15.46 -23.23 -19.96
CA TYR A 294 15.67 -23.09 -18.51
C TYR A 294 14.37 -22.67 -17.82
N TYR A 295 14.19 -22.99 -16.54
CA TYR A 295 13.08 -22.41 -15.77
C TYR A 295 13.21 -20.88 -15.70
N HIS A 296 14.37 -20.42 -15.25
CA HIS A 296 14.76 -19.02 -15.28
C HIS A 296 16.29 -18.91 -15.23
N LYS A 297 16.87 -18.16 -16.17
CA LYS A 297 18.31 -17.86 -16.19
C LYS A 297 18.54 -16.43 -16.67
N TYR A 298 19.32 -15.69 -15.89
CA TYR A 298 19.69 -14.30 -16.22
C TYR A 298 20.49 -14.24 -17.52
N ASN A 299 20.22 -13.24 -18.36
CA ASN A 299 20.85 -13.05 -19.69
C ASN A 299 20.73 -14.26 -20.62
N TYR A 300 19.61 -14.98 -20.56
CA TYR A 300 19.30 -16.06 -21.47
C TYR A 300 17.90 -15.89 -22.06
N ASP A 301 17.79 -15.93 -23.39
CA ASP A 301 16.55 -15.57 -24.08
C ASP A 301 15.45 -16.65 -23.92
N LYS A 302 15.86 -17.92 -23.74
CA LYS A 302 14.92 -19.04 -23.70
C LYS A 302 14.68 -19.56 -22.28
N ASN A 303 13.88 -18.80 -21.54
CA ASN A 303 13.33 -19.19 -20.24
C ASN A 303 11.86 -19.61 -20.37
N LEU A 304 11.43 -20.62 -19.61
CA LEU A 304 10.04 -21.02 -19.50
C LEU A 304 9.26 -19.97 -18.69
N LEU A 305 9.67 -19.67 -17.46
CA LEU A 305 8.98 -18.70 -16.63
C LEU A 305 9.37 -17.29 -17.04
N LYS A 306 8.34 -16.50 -17.40
CA LYS A 306 8.50 -15.13 -17.90
C LYS A 306 8.15 -14.10 -16.82
N PRO A 307 8.72 -12.88 -16.90
CA PRO A 307 8.22 -11.74 -16.14
C PRO A 307 6.72 -11.51 -16.31
N ASP A 308 6.06 -11.03 -15.26
CA ASP A 308 4.60 -10.76 -15.23
C ASP A 308 4.11 -9.75 -16.28
N ILE A 309 5.02 -8.98 -16.87
CA ILE A 309 4.72 -7.96 -17.90
C ILE A 309 4.65 -8.53 -19.32
N ASP A 310 5.08 -9.78 -19.53
CA ASP A 310 5.11 -10.38 -20.85
C ASP A 310 3.71 -10.89 -21.25
N GLU A 311 3.36 -10.78 -22.54
CA GLU A 311 2.20 -11.44 -23.12
C GLU A 311 2.49 -12.92 -23.38
N ASP A 312 2.77 -13.67 -22.32
CA ASP A 312 3.11 -15.09 -22.36
C ASP A 312 2.28 -15.86 -21.33
N ARG A 313 1.94 -17.12 -21.65
CA ARG A 313 1.22 -18.02 -20.76
C ARG A 313 1.96 -18.28 -19.45
N PHE A 314 3.29 -18.36 -19.53
CA PHE A 314 4.17 -18.62 -18.40
C PHE A 314 4.64 -17.36 -17.67
N ARG A 315 3.98 -16.21 -17.92
CA ARG A 315 4.17 -15.01 -17.10
C ARG A 315 3.89 -15.33 -15.64
N THR A 316 4.83 -15.03 -14.78
CA THR A 316 4.79 -15.44 -13.37
C THR A 316 4.83 -14.21 -12.50
N MET A 317 3.86 -14.10 -11.59
CA MET A 317 3.78 -12.98 -10.65
C MET A 317 5.01 -12.96 -9.75
N ASN A 318 5.78 -11.87 -9.82
CA ASN A 318 6.89 -11.62 -8.90
C ASN A 318 6.43 -10.91 -7.62
N SER A 319 5.18 -10.45 -7.58
CA SER A 319 4.59 -9.74 -6.45
C SER A 319 3.08 -9.90 -6.44
N MET A 320 2.52 -10.12 -5.25
CA MET A 320 1.06 -10.11 -5.04
C MET A 320 0.49 -8.68 -4.93
N ARG A 321 1.31 -7.63 -5.11
CA ARG A 321 0.94 -6.23 -4.83
C ARG A 321 0.53 -5.42 -6.06
N ASN A 322 1.07 -5.75 -7.23
CA ASN A 322 0.78 -5.06 -8.48
C ASN A 322 0.45 -6.11 -9.52
N VAL A 323 -0.73 -6.01 -10.10
CA VAL A 323 -1.25 -7.03 -11.03
C VAL A 323 -1.63 -6.45 -12.39
N ASP A 324 -1.42 -5.15 -12.60
CA ASP A 324 -1.70 -4.49 -13.86
C ASP A 324 -0.46 -3.74 -14.35
N ALA A 325 -0.12 -3.93 -15.62
CA ALA A 325 0.83 -3.07 -16.32
C ALA A 325 0.31 -1.62 -16.31
N GLN A 326 1.14 -0.67 -15.90
CA GLN A 326 0.79 0.74 -16.00
C GLN A 326 0.77 1.15 -17.48
N ALA A 327 -0.44 1.29 -18.05
CA ALA A 327 -0.58 1.86 -19.37
C ALA A 327 -0.38 3.38 -19.30
N GLY A 328 0.66 3.88 -19.97
CA GLY A 328 0.82 5.32 -20.19
C GLY A 328 -0.26 5.82 -21.15
N ILE A 329 -1.11 6.75 -20.69
CA ILE A 329 -2.05 7.44 -21.57
C ILE A 329 -1.26 8.52 -22.31
N PHE A 330 -1.03 8.32 -23.61
CA PHE A 330 -0.50 9.35 -24.48
C PHE A 330 -1.67 10.14 -25.08
N LEU A 331 -1.81 11.40 -24.67
CA LEU A 331 -2.69 12.35 -25.36
C LEU A 331 -2.03 12.70 -26.70
N LEU A 332 -2.53 12.13 -27.79
CA LEU A 332 -2.25 12.62 -29.14
C LEU A 332 -2.82 14.03 -29.23
N GLY A 333 -1.92 15.02 -29.18
CA GLY A 333 -2.26 16.42 -29.39
C GLY A 333 -3.04 16.57 -30.70
N ARG A 334 -4.20 17.24 -30.61
CA ARG A 334 -4.99 17.65 -31.77
C ARG A 334 -4.06 18.46 -32.67
N ARG A 335 -3.81 17.98 -33.91
CA ARG A 335 -3.24 18.82 -34.96
C ARG A 335 -4.26 19.91 -35.23
N ASP A 336 -4.07 21.06 -34.59
CA ASP A 336 -4.73 22.28 -35.03
C ASP A 336 -4.05 22.69 -36.34
N ASN A 337 -4.89 22.80 -37.38
CA ASN A 337 -4.55 23.31 -38.69
C ASN A 337 -3.81 24.64 -38.53
N LEU A 338 -2.56 24.70 -38.98
CA LEU A 338 -1.87 25.95 -39.27
C LEU A 338 -1.67 26.02 -40.79
N ASP A 339 -2.54 26.84 -41.36
CA ASP A 339 -2.37 27.71 -42.52
C ASP A 339 -1.94 27.10 -43.86
N GLU A 340 -2.97 26.90 -44.70
CA GLU A 340 -2.92 27.37 -46.08
C GLU A 340 -2.53 28.86 -46.10
N SER A 341 -1.29 29.18 -46.47
CA SER A 341 -1.03 30.30 -47.38
C SER A 341 0.44 30.40 -47.82
N ARG A 342 0.58 30.40 -49.16
CA ARG A 342 1.59 31.09 -49.99
C ARG A 342 2.94 30.41 -50.29
N GLU A 343 3.05 30.12 -51.60
CA GLU A 343 4.22 30.15 -52.51
C GLU A 343 5.49 29.36 -52.17
#